data_AF-A0A7Y2R6J2-F1
#
_entry.id   AF-A0A7Y2R6J2-F1
#
_cell.length_a   1.000
_cell.length_b   1.000
_cell.length_c   1.000
_cell.angle_alpha   90.00
_cell.angle_beta   90.00
_cell.angle_gamma   90.00
#
_symmetry.space_group_name_H-M   'P 1'
#
loop_
_entity.id
_entity.type
_entity.pdbx_description
1 polymer ?
#
loop_
_entity_poly.entity_id
_entity_poly.type
_entity_poly.pdbx_seq_one_letter_code
_entity_poly.pdbx_strand_id
1 'polypeptide(L)'
;MTLPIRIAPSILAADFARLGEEVRDVTAAGADWIHLDVMDGHFVPNISFGPDVIKSLRSYTSATFDCHLMISPVDDYLEAFAKAGCDRITVHAEAGPHLHRSLQTVRNLGKKVGVTINPATPLSAIENVLDDVDLILIMSVNPGFGGQKFIPAMAKKIAAAKSLIGDRPIELEVDGGVTVETAPDIARAGGNVLVAGSAIFKGDTVEDYRRTVADLRQAAERARA
;
A
#
# COMPACT_ATOMS: atom_id res chain seq x y z
N MET A 1 2.90 11.16 18.18
CA MET A 1 4.00 10.18 18.22
C MET A 1 4.37 9.79 16.80
N THR A 2 5.65 9.67 16.47
CA THR A 2 6.09 9.31 15.11
C THR A 2 5.92 7.81 14.89
N LEU A 3 5.08 7.43 13.92
CA LEU A 3 4.91 6.02 13.52
C LEU A 3 6.20 5.50 12.84
N PRO A 4 6.56 4.22 13.01
CA PRO A 4 7.80 3.66 12.48
C PRO A 4 7.81 3.66 10.94
N ILE A 5 9.01 3.52 10.35
CA ILE A 5 9.13 3.20 8.92
C ILE A 5 8.75 1.74 8.72
N ARG A 6 7.90 1.48 7.73
CA ARG A 6 7.47 0.14 7.31
C ARG A 6 7.76 -0.08 5.84
N ILE A 7 8.21 -1.28 5.50
CA ILE A 7 8.42 -1.71 4.13
C ILE A 7 7.35 -2.74 3.78
N ALA A 8 6.60 -2.45 2.72
CA ALA A 8 5.48 -3.26 2.24
C ALA A 8 5.75 -3.67 0.78
N PRO A 9 6.37 -4.85 0.53
CA PRO A 9 6.62 -5.29 -0.83
C PRO A 9 5.31 -5.52 -1.57
N SER A 10 5.17 -4.93 -2.76
CA SER A 10 4.02 -5.18 -3.65
C SER A 10 4.26 -6.46 -4.44
N ILE A 11 3.41 -7.46 -4.21
CA ILE A 11 3.51 -8.77 -4.88
C ILE A 11 3.08 -8.71 -6.35
N LEU A 12 2.60 -7.57 -6.83
CA LEU A 12 2.35 -7.36 -8.26
C LEU A 12 3.64 -7.54 -9.10
N ALA A 13 4.81 -7.32 -8.49
CA ALA A 13 6.11 -7.49 -9.12
C ALA A 13 6.77 -8.85 -8.84
N ALA A 14 6.12 -9.74 -8.08
CA ALA A 14 6.67 -11.04 -7.72
C ALA A 14 6.48 -12.08 -8.83
N ASP A 15 7.15 -13.24 -8.72
CA ASP A 15 6.90 -14.38 -9.59
C ASP A 15 5.55 -15.02 -9.29
N PHE A 16 4.58 -14.78 -10.18
CA PHE A 16 3.22 -15.32 -10.03
C PHE A 16 3.16 -16.86 -10.03
N ALA A 17 4.14 -17.54 -10.62
CA ALA A 17 4.18 -19.00 -10.62
C ALA A 17 4.54 -19.59 -9.24
N ARG A 18 5.11 -18.76 -8.34
CA ARG A 18 5.62 -19.19 -7.04
C ARG A 18 5.24 -18.23 -5.89
N LEU A 19 4.12 -17.52 -6.01
CA LEU A 19 3.73 -16.46 -5.05
C LEU A 19 3.83 -16.84 -3.56
N GLY A 20 3.49 -18.08 -3.19
CA GLY A 20 3.61 -18.52 -1.81
C GLY A 20 5.06 -18.48 -1.29
N GLU A 21 6.00 -18.93 -2.11
CA GLU A 21 7.44 -18.85 -1.81
C GLU A 21 7.90 -17.39 -1.75
N GLU A 22 7.52 -16.57 -2.73
CA GLU A 22 7.83 -15.14 -2.78
C GLU A 22 7.38 -14.40 -1.50
N VAL A 23 6.14 -14.64 -1.06
CA VAL A 23 5.58 -14.05 0.16
C VAL A 23 6.33 -14.53 1.42
N ARG A 24 6.61 -15.83 1.53
CA ARG A 24 7.38 -16.36 2.66
C ARG A 24 8.79 -15.77 2.69
N ASP A 25 9.45 -15.71 1.54
CA ASP A 25 10.85 -15.33 1.42
C ASP A 25 11.05 -13.84 1.66
N VAL A 26 10.18 -12.98 1.11
CA VAL A 26 10.24 -11.54 1.35
C VAL A 26 9.88 -11.17 2.79
N THR A 27 9.02 -11.93 3.46
CA THR A 27 8.71 -11.73 4.88
C THR A 27 9.85 -12.22 5.78
N ALA A 28 10.48 -13.36 5.46
CA ALA A 28 11.71 -13.81 6.13
C ALA A 28 12.91 -12.87 5.89
N ALA A 29 12.86 -12.05 4.84
CA ALA A 29 13.81 -10.99 4.55
C ALA A 29 13.59 -9.71 5.37
N GLY A 30 12.51 -9.61 6.17
CA GLY A 30 12.24 -8.50 7.08
C GLY A 30 11.24 -7.47 6.58
N ALA A 31 10.43 -7.82 5.58
CA ALA A 31 9.25 -7.02 5.22
C ALA A 31 8.25 -6.97 6.39
N ASP A 32 7.65 -5.80 6.64
CA ASP A 32 6.66 -5.66 7.69
C ASP A 32 5.31 -6.20 7.23
N TRP A 33 4.92 -5.80 6.01
CA TRP A 33 3.61 -6.05 5.41
C TRP A 33 3.79 -6.71 4.04
N ILE A 34 2.71 -7.26 3.50
CA ILE A 34 2.59 -7.69 2.10
C ILE A 34 1.53 -6.80 1.46
N HIS A 35 1.93 -6.01 0.46
CA HIS A 35 1.03 -5.13 -0.27
C HIS A 35 0.39 -5.89 -1.44
N LEU A 36 -0.95 -5.85 -1.50
CA LEU A 36 -1.78 -6.67 -2.38
C LEU A 36 -2.59 -5.75 -3.30
N ASP A 37 -2.05 -5.52 -4.50
CA ASP A 37 -2.67 -4.69 -5.54
C ASP A 37 -3.75 -5.46 -6.32
N VAL A 38 -5.01 -5.15 -6.04
CA VAL A 38 -6.18 -5.79 -6.66
C VAL A 38 -6.73 -4.90 -7.77
N MET A 39 -6.83 -5.44 -8.98
CA MET A 39 -7.24 -4.71 -10.18
C MET A 39 -8.30 -5.51 -10.94
N ASP A 40 -9.36 -4.83 -11.40
CA ASP A 40 -10.54 -5.45 -12.04
C ASP A 40 -10.64 -5.24 -13.57
N GLY A 41 -9.70 -4.50 -14.18
CA GLY A 41 -9.75 -4.15 -15.59
C GLY A 41 -10.75 -3.03 -15.94
N HIS A 42 -11.49 -2.51 -14.95
CA HIS A 42 -12.46 -1.44 -15.11
C HIS A 42 -11.96 -0.12 -14.50
N PHE A 43 -11.59 -0.13 -13.22
CA PHE A 43 -11.05 1.06 -12.55
C PHE A 43 -9.64 1.41 -13.06
N VAL A 44 -8.85 0.38 -13.38
CA VAL A 44 -7.54 0.48 -14.03
C VAL A 44 -7.49 -0.47 -15.24
N PRO A 45 -6.67 -0.17 -16.27
CA PRO A 45 -6.61 -0.99 -17.49
C PRO A 45 -5.71 -2.23 -17.33
N ASN A 46 -5.85 -2.95 -16.21
CA ASN A 46 -5.13 -4.19 -15.92
C ASN A 46 -5.96 -5.09 -14.99
N ILE A 47 -5.72 -6.40 -15.01
CA ILE A 47 -6.38 -7.38 -14.13
C ILE A 47 -5.28 -8.12 -13.39
N SER A 48 -5.34 -8.14 -12.05
CA SER A 48 -4.32 -8.79 -11.23
C SER A 48 -4.84 -10.13 -10.67
N PHE A 49 -5.30 -10.14 -9.43
CA PHE A 49 -5.76 -11.32 -8.72
C PHE A 49 -6.88 -10.94 -7.75
N GLY A 50 -7.65 -11.94 -7.31
CA GLY A 50 -8.79 -11.74 -6.43
C GLY A 50 -8.60 -12.33 -5.02
N PRO A 51 -9.68 -12.37 -4.23
CA PRO A 51 -9.64 -12.81 -2.83
C PRO A 51 -9.18 -14.28 -2.67
N ASP A 52 -9.44 -15.15 -3.66
CA ASP A 52 -9.01 -16.56 -3.59
C ASP A 52 -7.49 -16.73 -3.61
N VAL A 53 -6.78 -15.86 -4.36
CA VAL A 53 -5.32 -15.83 -4.35
C VAL A 53 -4.82 -15.34 -3.00
N ILE A 54 -5.37 -14.24 -2.48
CA ILE A 54 -4.98 -13.72 -1.16
C ILE A 54 -5.18 -14.77 -0.06
N LYS A 55 -6.32 -15.48 -0.09
CA LYS A 55 -6.63 -16.55 0.86
C LYS A 55 -5.61 -17.68 0.82
N SER A 56 -5.13 -18.06 -0.37
CA SER A 56 -4.12 -19.13 -0.50
C SER A 56 -2.74 -18.71 0.02
N LEU A 57 -2.43 -17.41 0.01
CA LEU A 57 -1.16 -16.86 0.52
C LEU A 57 -1.13 -16.78 2.05
N ARG A 58 -2.28 -16.77 2.73
CA ARG A 58 -2.35 -16.50 4.17
C ARG A 58 -1.56 -17.51 5.01
N SER A 59 -1.42 -18.76 4.54
CA SER A 59 -0.63 -19.80 5.23
C SER A 59 0.88 -19.65 5.11
N TYR A 60 1.37 -18.76 4.23
CA TYR A 60 2.81 -18.60 3.96
C TYR A 60 3.48 -17.56 4.87
N THR A 61 2.71 -16.73 5.56
CA THR A 61 3.26 -15.71 6.46
C THR A 61 2.23 -15.26 7.49
N SER A 62 2.69 -14.66 8.60
CA SER A 62 1.86 -13.92 9.54
C SER A 62 1.99 -12.39 9.39
N ALA A 63 2.75 -11.92 8.40
CA ALA A 63 2.89 -10.49 8.10
C ALA A 63 1.52 -9.86 7.76
N THR A 64 1.38 -8.56 8.00
CA THR A 64 0.12 -7.85 7.71
C THR A 64 -0.19 -7.91 6.22
N PHE A 65 -1.40 -8.32 5.86
CA PHE A 65 -1.92 -8.22 4.50
C PHE A 65 -2.57 -6.86 4.30
N ASP A 66 -1.89 -6.03 3.53
CA ASP A 66 -2.29 -4.68 3.20
C ASP A 66 -2.89 -4.66 1.79
N CYS A 67 -4.23 -4.60 1.71
CA CYS A 67 -4.95 -4.78 0.46
C CYS A 67 -5.39 -3.45 -0.14
N HIS A 68 -4.91 -3.17 -1.34
CA HIS A 68 -5.20 -1.98 -2.11
C HIS A 68 -6.17 -2.31 -3.24
N LEU A 69 -7.41 -1.83 -3.12
CA LEU A 69 -8.49 -2.14 -4.06
C LEU A 69 -8.60 -1.07 -5.15
N MET A 70 -7.95 -1.32 -6.29
CA MET A 70 -8.12 -0.58 -7.54
C MET A 70 -9.25 -1.19 -8.38
N ILE A 71 -10.47 -1.19 -7.81
CA ILE A 71 -11.67 -1.78 -8.41
C ILE A 71 -12.88 -0.85 -8.31
N SER A 72 -13.86 -0.99 -9.20
CA SER A 72 -15.11 -0.22 -9.17
C SER A 72 -16.29 -1.01 -9.77
N PRO A 73 -17.41 -1.18 -9.06
CA PRO A 73 -17.68 -0.73 -7.68
C PRO A 73 -16.93 -1.55 -6.63
N VAL A 74 -16.56 -0.93 -5.51
CA VAL A 74 -15.76 -1.58 -4.45
C VAL A 74 -16.60 -2.29 -3.37
N ASP A 75 -17.78 -1.78 -3.07
CA ASP A 75 -18.57 -2.17 -1.88
C ASP A 75 -18.90 -3.68 -1.84
N ASP A 76 -19.24 -4.25 -2.99
CA ASP A 76 -19.66 -5.66 -3.12
C ASP A 76 -18.53 -6.66 -2.83
N TYR A 77 -17.27 -6.20 -2.84
CA TYR A 77 -16.09 -7.05 -2.69
C TYR A 77 -15.46 -6.98 -1.29
N LEU A 78 -15.81 -5.98 -0.48
CA LEU A 78 -15.15 -5.72 0.82
C LEU A 78 -15.21 -6.93 1.76
N GLU A 79 -16.36 -7.59 1.85
CA GLU A 79 -16.52 -8.78 2.71
C GLU A 79 -15.66 -9.95 2.22
N ALA A 80 -15.53 -10.14 0.90
CA ALA A 80 -14.73 -11.21 0.34
C ALA A 80 -13.24 -11.04 0.66
N PHE A 81 -12.70 -9.82 0.52
CA PHE A 81 -11.31 -9.51 0.90
C PHE A 81 -11.08 -9.61 2.41
N ALA A 82 -12.05 -9.19 3.22
CA ALA A 82 -11.97 -9.35 4.67
C ALA A 82 -11.90 -10.83 5.08
N LYS A 83 -12.71 -11.69 4.46
CA LYS A 83 -12.72 -13.15 4.67
C LYS A 83 -11.49 -13.85 4.09
N ALA A 84 -10.87 -13.29 3.05
CA ALA A 84 -9.62 -13.79 2.48
C ALA A 84 -8.41 -13.63 3.42
N GLY A 85 -8.54 -12.84 4.49
CA GLY A 85 -7.49 -12.65 5.48
C GLY A 85 -6.71 -11.34 5.30
N CYS A 86 -7.22 -10.38 4.53
CA CYS A 86 -6.72 -9.01 4.56
C CYS A 86 -6.84 -8.45 5.98
N ASP A 87 -5.78 -7.81 6.46
CA ASP A 87 -5.74 -7.13 7.76
C ASP A 87 -6.14 -5.67 7.62
N ARG A 88 -5.76 -5.07 6.49
CA ARG A 88 -6.16 -3.73 6.05
C ARG A 88 -6.79 -3.81 4.67
N ILE A 89 -7.82 -2.98 4.46
CA ILE A 89 -8.43 -2.77 3.14
C ILE A 89 -8.44 -1.27 2.87
N THR A 90 -7.77 -0.89 1.78
CA THR A 90 -7.61 0.48 1.30
C THR A 90 -8.41 0.67 0.03
N VAL A 91 -9.37 1.60 0.05
CA VAL A 91 -10.27 1.87 -1.08
C VAL A 91 -9.98 3.22 -1.71
N HIS A 92 -10.13 3.32 -3.03
CA HIS A 92 -10.04 4.59 -3.75
C HIS A 92 -11.20 5.51 -3.40
N ALA A 93 -10.89 6.79 -3.12
CA ALA A 93 -11.91 7.83 -2.99
C ALA A 93 -12.75 7.98 -4.27
N GLU A 94 -12.19 7.56 -5.41
CA GLU A 94 -12.77 7.63 -6.74
C GLU A 94 -13.60 6.39 -7.13
N ALA A 95 -13.52 5.29 -6.35
CA ALA A 95 -14.10 3.99 -6.73
C ALA A 95 -15.62 3.89 -6.55
N GLY A 96 -16.26 4.88 -5.93
CA GLY A 96 -17.70 4.86 -5.72
C GLY A 96 -18.27 6.17 -5.19
N PRO A 97 -19.60 6.31 -5.20
CA PRO A 97 -20.26 7.55 -4.81
C PRO A 97 -20.27 7.83 -3.30
N HIS A 98 -19.96 6.83 -2.46
CA HIS A 98 -20.19 6.89 -1.01
C HIS A 98 -19.00 6.41 -0.18
N LEU A 99 -17.84 7.04 -0.36
CA LEU A 99 -16.59 6.71 0.33
C LEU A 99 -16.78 6.42 1.84
N HIS A 100 -17.41 7.34 2.59
CA HIS A 100 -17.63 7.17 4.03
C HIS A 100 -18.37 5.86 4.38
N ARG A 101 -19.35 5.43 3.57
CA ARG A 101 -20.04 4.15 3.77
C ARG A 101 -19.10 2.97 3.55
N SER A 102 -18.30 3.00 2.49
CA SER A 102 -17.31 1.96 2.20
C SER A 102 -16.32 1.79 3.35
N LEU A 103 -15.81 2.91 3.89
CA LEU A 103 -14.90 2.92 5.04
C LEU A 103 -15.55 2.32 6.31
N GLN A 104 -16.81 2.67 6.60
CA GLN A 104 -17.56 2.07 7.70
C GLN A 104 -17.78 0.57 7.51
N THR A 105 -18.04 0.10 6.30
CA THR A 105 -18.16 -1.32 6.00
C THR A 105 -16.85 -2.06 6.31
N VAL A 106 -15.70 -1.54 5.87
CA VAL A 106 -14.38 -2.12 6.20
C VAL A 106 -14.18 -2.20 7.72
N ARG A 107 -14.52 -1.14 8.45
CA ARG A 107 -14.44 -1.10 9.92
C ARG A 107 -15.31 -2.17 10.57
N ASN A 108 -16.56 -2.30 10.12
CA ASN A 108 -17.54 -3.25 10.67
C ASN A 108 -17.16 -4.71 10.39
N LEU A 109 -16.37 -4.96 9.35
CA LEU A 109 -15.75 -6.26 9.06
C LEU A 109 -14.54 -6.57 9.95
N GLY A 110 -14.23 -5.70 10.93
CA GLY A 110 -13.14 -5.87 11.89
C GLY A 110 -11.76 -5.59 11.32
N LYS A 111 -11.67 -4.85 10.20
CA LYS A 111 -10.40 -4.58 9.49
C LYS A 111 -9.90 -3.17 9.73
N LYS A 112 -8.61 -2.95 9.45
CA LYS A 112 -8.02 -1.61 9.39
C LYS A 112 -8.47 -0.93 8.10
N VAL A 113 -8.84 0.34 8.22
CA VAL A 113 -9.49 1.11 7.15
C VAL A 113 -8.45 2.00 6.48
N GLY A 114 -8.25 1.82 5.18
CA GLY A 114 -7.42 2.68 4.37
C GLY A 114 -8.23 3.47 3.35
N VAL A 115 -7.75 4.66 3.00
CA VAL A 115 -8.22 5.41 1.84
C VAL A 115 -7.04 5.75 0.93
N THR A 116 -7.21 5.60 -0.37
CA THR A 116 -6.21 6.00 -1.37
C THR A 116 -6.75 7.09 -2.29
N ILE A 117 -5.85 7.91 -2.81
CA ILE A 117 -6.14 8.93 -3.81
C ILE A 117 -5.11 8.91 -4.93
N ASN A 118 -5.59 9.10 -6.16
CA ASN A 118 -4.76 9.18 -7.35
C ASN A 118 -3.87 10.45 -7.38
N PRO A 119 -2.85 10.50 -8.27
CA PRO A 119 -2.00 11.67 -8.42
C PRO A 119 -2.76 12.97 -8.71
N ALA A 120 -3.88 12.90 -9.43
CA ALA A 120 -4.71 14.07 -9.76
C ALA A 120 -5.74 14.43 -8.67
N THR A 121 -6.11 13.49 -7.80
CA THR A 121 -7.19 13.68 -6.82
C THR A 121 -6.73 14.57 -5.66
N PRO A 122 -7.48 15.62 -5.29
CA PRO A 122 -7.07 16.52 -4.22
C PRO A 122 -7.25 15.88 -2.84
N LEU A 123 -6.48 16.34 -1.84
CA LEU A 123 -6.63 15.89 -0.44
C LEU A 123 -8.01 16.21 0.13
N SER A 124 -8.67 17.27 -0.35
CA SER A 124 -10.04 17.62 0.05
C SER A 124 -11.07 16.52 -0.23
N ALA A 125 -10.76 15.56 -1.11
CA ALA A 125 -11.60 14.38 -1.31
C ALA A 125 -11.70 13.49 -0.05
N ILE A 126 -10.74 13.58 0.87
CA ILE A 126 -10.64 12.70 2.06
C ILE A 126 -10.63 13.47 3.39
N GLU A 127 -10.62 14.81 3.37
CA GLU A 127 -10.55 15.65 4.58
C GLU A 127 -11.67 15.37 5.59
N ASN A 128 -12.87 15.04 5.10
CA ASN A 128 -14.05 14.82 5.94
C ASN A 128 -14.18 13.40 6.51
N VAL A 129 -13.24 12.49 6.20
CA VAL A 129 -13.27 11.09 6.66
C VAL A 129 -12.01 10.70 7.44
N LEU A 130 -11.18 11.68 7.83
CA LEU A 130 -9.90 11.42 8.50
C LEU A 130 -10.05 10.68 9.83
N ASP A 131 -11.16 10.90 10.54
CA ASP A 131 -11.39 10.26 11.83
C ASP A 131 -11.89 8.81 11.69
N ASP A 132 -12.20 8.36 10.48
CA ASP A 132 -12.64 6.98 10.17
C ASP A 132 -11.50 6.08 9.66
N VAL A 133 -10.35 6.64 9.29
CA VAL A 133 -9.25 5.92 8.61
C VAL A 133 -8.08 5.63 9.54
N ASP A 134 -7.39 4.51 9.30
CA ASP A 134 -6.12 4.14 9.92
C ASP A 134 -4.91 4.37 8.99
N LEU A 135 -5.15 4.57 7.69
CA LEU A 135 -4.11 4.76 6.69
C LEU A 135 -4.61 5.64 5.53
N ILE A 136 -3.73 6.51 5.05
CA ILE A 136 -3.87 7.23 3.79
C ILE A 136 -2.77 6.74 2.85
N LEU A 137 -3.16 6.24 1.69
CA LEU A 137 -2.26 5.88 0.60
C LEU A 137 -2.24 7.00 -0.44
N ILE A 138 -1.05 7.52 -0.73
CA ILE A 138 -0.83 8.48 -1.81
C ILE A 138 -0.19 7.73 -2.98
N MET A 139 -0.94 7.62 -4.08
CA MET A 139 -0.36 7.10 -5.32
C MET A 139 0.70 8.07 -5.85
N SER A 140 1.93 7.60 -6.01
CA SER A 140 3.04 8.34 -6.60
C SER A 140 3.34 7.98 -8.06
N VAL A 141 2.49 7.14 -8.65
CA VAL A 141 2.38 6.82 -10.08
C VAL A 141 0.90 6.74 -10.45
N ASN A 142 0.55 6.63 -11.73
CA ASN A 142 -0.83 6.29 -12.08
C ASN A 142 -1.07 4.79 -11.78
N PRO A 143 -2.14 4.42 -11.07
CA PRO A 143 -2.38 3.02 -10.70
C PRO A 143 -2.56 2.12 -11.94
N GLY A 144 -2.21 0.85 -11.80
CA GLY A 144 -2.44 -0.19 -12.81
C GLY A 144 -1.20 -1.02 -13.18
N PHE A 145 0.02 -0.47 -13.03
CA PHE A 145 1.25 -1.18 -13.42
C PHE A 145 2.42 -0.88 -12.49
N GLY A 146 3.24 -1.90 -12.23
CA GLY A 146 4.53 -1.75 -11.55
C GLY A 146 5.62 -1.12 -12.44
N GLY A 147 6.79 -0.82 -11.86
CA GLY A 147 7.98 -0.34 -12.60
C GLY A 147 7.92 1.10 -13.10
N GLN A 148 6.84 1.83 -12.81
CA GLN A 148 6.71 3.25 -13.14
C GLN A 148 7.63 4.13 -12.27
N LYS A 149 7.98 5.31 -12.79
CA LYS A 149 8.83 6.28 -12.09
C LYS A 149 8.02 7.16 -11.15
N PHE A 150 8.56 7.40 -9.97
CA PHE A 150 7.98 8.33 -8.99
C PHE A 150 7.69 9.69 -9.62
N ILE A 151 6.47 10.20 -9.42
CA ILE A 151 6.04 11.53 -9.87
C ILE A 151 6.57 12.57 -8.86
N PRO A 152 7.56 13.43 -9.19
CA PRO A 152 8.19 14.31 -8.20
C PRO A 152 7.22 15.26 -7.49
N ALA A 153 6.14 15.66 -8.16
CA ALA A 153 5.10 16.50 -7.58
C ALA A 153 4.40 15.85 -6.36
N MET A 154 4.42 14.53 -6.25
CA MET A 154 3.77 13.81 -5.16
C MET A 154 4.46 13.99 -3.82
N ALA A 155 5.76 14.34 -3.79
CA ALA A 155 6.43 14.75 -2.55
C ALA A 155 5.72 15.91 -1.84
N LYS A 156 5.20 16.89 -2.61
CA LYS A 156 4.41 18.00 -2.04
C LYS A 156 3.06 17.53 -1.50
N LYS A 157 2.41 16.59 -2.19
CA LYS A 157 1.13 16.01 -1.75
C LYS A 157 1.30 15.17 -0.48
N ILE A 158 2.38 14.39 -0.37
CA ILE A 158 2.74 13.61 0.82
C ILE A 158 2.95 14.56 2.01
N ALA A 159 3.71 15.65 1.85
CA ALA A 159 3.90 16.66 2.90
C ALA A 159 2.59 17.34 3.33
N ALA A 160 1.73 17.68 2.37
CA ALA A 160 0.41 18.23 2.67
C ALA A 160 -0.50 17.22 3.41
N ALA A 161 -0.47 15.94 3.01
CA ALA A 161 -1.18 14.87 3.69
C ALA A 161 -0.68 14.68 5.12
N LYS A 162 0.64 14.74 5.34
CA LYS A 162 1.23 14.65 6.68
C LYS A 162 0.76 15.80 7.58
N SER A 163 0.69 17.03 7.04
CA SER A 163 0.14 18.18 7.75
C SER A 163 -1.34 17.98 8.10
N LEU A 164 -2.13 17.48 7.16
CA LEU A 164 -3.55 17.21 7.34
C LEU A 164 -3.82 16.13 8.41
N ILE A 165 -3.01 15.08 8.43
CA ILE A 165 -3.07 14.01 9.46
C ILE A 165 -2.82 14.60 10.86
N GLY A 166 -1.81 15.47 10.99
CA GLY A 166 -1.38 16.02 12.28
C GLY A 166 -0.85 14.92 13.22
N ASP A 167 -1.38 14.90 14.44
CA ASP A 167 -1.02 13.95 15.50
C ASP A 167 -1.85 12.66 15.52
N ARG A 168 -2.79 12.51 14.58
CA ARG A 168 -3.63 11.30 14.50
C ARG A 168 -2.76 10.07 14.23
N PRO A 169 -3.13 8.89 14.76
CA PRO A 169 -2.40 7.63 14.54
C PRO A 169 -2.73 7.03 13.17
N ILE A 170 -2.60 7.83 12.11
CA ILE A 170 -2.86 7.44 10.72
C ILE A 170 -1.51 7.18 10.03
N GLU A 171 -1.35 5.99 9.48
CA GLU A 171 -0.21 5.63 8.63
C GLU A 171 -0.29 6.42 7.30
N LEU A 172 0.83 6.98 6.84
CA LEU A 172 0.92 7.63 5.54
C LEU A 172 1.76 6.76 4.60
N GLU A 173 1.06 6.09 3.70
CA GLU A 173 1.62 5.16 2.73
C GLU A 173 1.84 5.81 1.37
N VAL A 174 2.86 5.35 0.67
CA VAL A 174 3.21 5.80 -0.68
C VAL A 174 3.49 4.60 -1.56
N ASP A 175 2.77 4.51 -2.68
CA ASP A 175 2.94 3.46 -3.70
C ASP A 175 3.23 4.03 -5.08
N GLY A 176 4.29 3.51 -5.70
CA GLY A 176 4.72 3.83 -7.05
C GLY A 176 6.10 4.47 -7.14
N GLY A 177 7.05 3.78 -7.77
CA GLY A 177 8.40 4.29 -8.00
C GLY A 177 9.23 4.43 -6.71
N VAL A 178 8.89 3.68 -5.67
CA VAL A 178 9.64 3.62 -4.42
C VAL A 178 10.90 2.76 -4.61
N THR A 179 12.05 3.38 -4.38
CA THR A 179 13.38 2.77 -4.48
C THR A 179 14.26 3.30 -3.35
N VAL A 180 15.49 2.78 -3.21
CA VAL A 180 16.46 3.29 -2.22
C VAL A 180 16.77 4.77 -2.45
N GLU A 181 16.71 5.22 -3.70
CA GLU A 181 16.95 6.61 -4.10
C GLU A 181 15.77 7.53 -3.75
N THR A 182 14.52 7.07 -3.85
CA THR A 182 13.31 7.89 -3.59
C THR A 182 12.81 7.79 -2.15
N ALA A 183 13.17 6.72 -1.42
CA ALA A 183 12.80 6.51 -0.02
C ALA A 183 13.13 7.70 0.90
N PRO A 184 14.32 8.34 0.81
CA PRO A 184 14.63 9.53 1.60
C PRO A 184 13.64 10.70 1.41
N ASP A 185 13.23 10.95 0.17
CA ASP A 185 12.34 12.08 -0.15
C ASP A 185 10.92 11.81 0.33
N ILE A 186 10.45 10.57 0.19
CA ILE A 186 9.16 10.11 0.72
C ILE A 186 9.13 10.26 2.25
N ALA A 187 10.18 9.78 2.92
CA ALA A 187 10.26 9.81 4.37
C ALA A 187 10.35 11.23 4.93
N ARG A 188 11.12 12.11 4.27
CA ARG A 188 11.21 13.54 4.61
C ARG A 188 9.90 14.28 4.39
N ALA A 189 9.13 13.90 3.37
CA ALA A 189 7.78 14.42 3.17
C ALA A 189 6.77 13.91 4.22
N GLY A 190 7.15 12.95 5.07
CA GLY A 190 6.33 12.45 6.16
C GLY A 190 5.71 11.08 5.90
N GLY A 191 5.92 10.49 4.72
CA GLY A 191 5.57 9.11 4.42
C GLY A 191 6.28 8.15 5.37
N ASN A 192 5.63 7.05 5.70
CA ASN A 192 6.15 6.10 6.68
C ASN A 192 5.85 4.65 6.39
N VAL A 193 4.97 4.39 5.42
CA VAL A 193 4.86 3.07 4.79
C VAL A 193 5.28 3.21 3.34
N LEU A 194 6.25 2.39 2.94
CA LEU A 194 6.88 2.44 1.63
C LEU A 194 6.53 1.18 0.86
N VAL A 195 5.68 1.32 -0.16
CA VAL A 195 5.29 0.20 -1.02
C VAL A 195 6.28 0.06 -2.17
N ALA A 196 6.98 -1.07 -2.23
CA ALA A 196 8.04 -1.30 -3.21
C ALA A 196 7.90 -2.67 -3.88
N GLY A 197 7.51 -2.70 -5.15
CA GLY A 197 7.45 -3.92 -5.95
C GLY A 197 8.80 -4.23 -6.61
N SER A 198 8.99 -3.72 -7.83
CA SER A 198 10.13 -4.03 -8.69
C SER A 198 11.51 -3.73 -8.07
N ALA A 199 11.60 -2.79 -7.13
CA ALA A 199 12.84 -2.53 -6.43
C ALA A 199 13.31 -3.75 -5.61
N ILE A 200 12.38 -4.49 -5.00
CA ILE A 200 12.64 -5.66 -4.15
C ILE A 200 12.69 -6.93 -5.00
N PHE A 201 11.64 -7.19 -5.79
CA PHE A 201 11.49 -8.44 -6.55
C PHE A 201 12.38 -8.55 -7.80
N LYS A 202 13.27 -7.57 -8.06
CA LYS A 202 14.38 -7.72 -9.02
C LYS A 202 15.48 -8.66 -8.50
N GLY A 203 15.51 -8.93 -7.19
CA GLY A 203 16.39 -9.94 -6.60
C GLY A 203 15.80 -11.33 -6.76
N ASP A 204 16.66 -12.35 -6.80
CA ASP A 204 16.23 -13.75 -6.99
C ASP A 204 16.34 -14.58 -5.70
N THR A 205 16.84 -13.99 -4.62
CA THR A 205 17.13 -14.70 -3.37
C THR A 205 16.60 -13.94 -2.15
N VAL A 206 16.33 -14.69 -1.07
CA VAL A 206 15.97 -14.12 0.25
C VAL A 206 17.01 -13.08 0.71
N GLU A 207 18.30 -13.28 0.40
CA GLU A 207 19.35 -12.33 0.79
C GLU A 207 19.31 -11.04 -0.04
N ASP A 208 18.96 -11.10 -1.33
CA ASP A 208 18.76 -9.92 -2.15
C ASP A 208 17.54 -9.11 -1.70
N TYR A 209 16.45 -9.80 -1.31
CA TYR A 209 15.30 -9.17 -0.67
C TYR A 209 15.69 -8.52 0.65
N ARG A 210 16.42 -9.23 1.51
CA ARG A 210 16.85 -8.74 2.83
C ARG A 210 17.70 -7.49 2.71
N ARG A 211 18.67 -7.50 1.80
CA ARG A 211 19.51 -6.34 1.50
C ARG A 211 18.66 -5.14 1.06
N THR A 212 17.78 -5.34 0.08
CA THR A 212 16.96 -4.24 -0.45
C THR A 212 15.97 -3.68 0.58
N VAL A 213 15.30 -4.55 1.35
CA VAL A 213 14.38 -4.15 2.43
C VAL A 213 15.14 -3.35 3.50
N ALA A 214 16.33 -3.80 3.88
CA ALA A 214 17.18 -3.09 4.85
C ALA A 214 17.65 -1.73 4.30
N ASP A 215 18.07 -1.66 3.03
CA ASP A 215 18.54 -0.43 2.40
C ASP A 215 17.40 0.61 2.29
N LEU A 216 16.20 0.19 1.87
CA LEU A 216 15.00 1.04 1.85
C LEU A 216 14.70 1.62 3.23
N ARG A 217 14.67 0.75 4.25
CA ARG A 217 14.36 1.14 5.63
C ARG A 217 15.39 2.13 6.15
N GLN A 218 16.68 1.82 6.02
CA GLN A 218 17.76 2.68 6.49
C GLN A 218 17.79 4.03 5.75
N ALA A 219 17.56 4.05 4.44
CA ALA A 219 17.51 5.28 3.67
C ALA A 219 16.38 6.20 4.13
N ALA A 220 15.19 5.63 4.38
CA ALA A 220 14.04 6.36 4.91
C ALA A 220 14.25 6.84 6.36
N GLU A 221 14.80 5.99 7.24
CA GLU A 221 15.06 6.34 8.64
C GLU A 221 16.09 7.45 8.79
N ARG A 222 17.20 7.39 8.02
CA ARG A 222 18.24 8.45 8.04
C ARG A 222 17.71 9.79 7.56
N ALA A 223 16.72 9.81 6.66
CA ALA A 223 16.15 11.04 6.12
C ALA A 223 15.09 11.68 7.02
N ARG A 224 14.57 10.95 8.00
CA ARG A 224 13.65 11.45 9.04
C ARG A 224 14.35 12.16 10.19
N ALA A 225 15.64 11.88 10.37
CA ALA A 225 16.48 12.45 11.43
C ALA A 225 16.77 13.93 11.20
#